data_AF-A0A2T2RWF9-F1
#
_entry.id   AF-A0A2T2RWF9-F1
#
_cell.length_a   1.000
_cell.length_b   1.000
_cell.length_c   1.000
_cell.angle_alpha   90.00
_cell.angle_beta   90.00
_cell.angle_gamma   90.00
#
_symmetry.space_group_name_H-M   'P 1'
#
loop_
_entity.id
_entity.type
_entity.pdbx_description
1 polymer ?
#
loop_
_entity_poly.entity_id
_entity_poly.type
_entity_poly.pdbx_seq_one_letter_code
_entity_poly.pdbx_strand_id
1 'polypeptide(L)'
;MSEKLKPSLREEQHPLIRQLANVIESCWQQNLDLSPFSLPKGLGYVEGRLEGDKLTIENHCYQTAQFRKLHLELAKVGKNLDILHCVMFPRIEYALPMFGCDLVGGRGQISL
;
A
#
# COMPACT_ATOMS: atom_id res chain seq x y z
N MET A 1 23.07 -12.57 3.80
CA MET A 1 23.34 -11.41 2.94
C MET A 1 22.34 -10.34 3.30
N SER A 2 22.79 -9.18 3.76
CA SER A 2 21.90 -8.06 4.14
C SER A 2 21.20 -7.57 2.88
N GLU A 3 19.89 -7.82 2.74
CA GLU A 3 19.07 -7.13 1.76
C GLU A 3 19.17 -5.65 2.08
N LYS A 4 19.84 -4.88 1.21
CA LYS A 4 19.86 -3.42 1.33
C LYS A 4 18.40 -2.96 1.38
N LEU A 5 18.03 -2.29 2.47
CA LEU A 5 16.73 -1.62 2.62
C LEU A 5 16.57 -0.68 1.42
N LYS A 6 15.75 -1.07 0.44
CA LYS A 6 15.31 -0.16 -0.60
C LYS A 6 14.41 0.89 0.08
N PRO A 7 14.55 2.18 -0.26
CA PRO A 7 13.58 3.18 0.18
C PRO A 7 12.19 2.78 -0.31
N SER A 8 11.17 3.02 0.50
CA SER A 8 9.78 2.74 0.11
C SER A 8 9.38 3.57 -1.10
N LEU A 9 8.57 2.99 -1.99
CA LEU A 9 8.07 3.61 -3.21
C LEU A 9 7.38 4.95 -2.96
N ARG A 10 6.80 5.14 -1.77
CA ARG A 10 6.17 6.40 -1.36
C ARG A 10 7.09 7.62 -1.45
N GLU A 11 8.40 7.44 -1.32
CA GLU A 11 9.37 8.55 -1.45
C GLU A 11 9.53 9.03 -2.90
N GLU A 12 9.09 8.22 -3.87
CA GLU A 12 9.13 8.52 -5.30
C GLU A 12 7.74 8.92 -5.86
N GLN A 13 6.71 8.97 -5.01
CA GLN A 13 5.32 9.27 -5.40
C GLN A 13 4.91 10.69 -5.01
N HIS A 14 3.74 11.12 -5.49
CA HIS A 14 3.12 12.39 -5.13
C HIS A 14 3.09 12.63 -3.59
N PRO A 15 3.38 13.85 -3.09
CA PRO A 15 3.45 14.12 -1.65
C PRO A 15 2.20 13.72 -0.85
N LEU A 16 1.00 13.89 -1.42
CA LEU A 16 -0.25 13.46 -0.78
C LEU A 16 -0.33 11.94 -0.59
N ILE A 17 0.12 11.16 -1.59
CA ILE A 17 0.17 9.69 -1.48
C ILE A 17 1.12 9.28 -0.35
N ARG A 18 2.31 9.89 -0.30
CA ARG A 18 3.26 9.65 0.79
C ARG A 18 2.68 9.98 2.16
N GLN A 19 2.05 11.15 2.29
CA GLN A 19 1.43 11.57 3.55
C GLN A 19 0.31 10.62 3.97
N LEU A 20 -0.58 10.23 3.05
CA LEU A 20 -1.67 9.32 3.35
C LEU A 20 -1.16 7.93 3.74
N ALA A 21 -0.18 7.37 3.02
CA ALA A 21 0.46 6.10 3.37
C ALA A 21 1.01 6.12 4.80
N ASN A 22 1.73 7.19 5.16
CA ASN A 22 2.29 7.36 6.51
C ASN A 22 1.21 7.48 7.59
N VAL A 23 0.11 8.20 7.31
CA VAL A 23 -1.01 8.33 8.25
C VAL A 23 -1.74 7.00 8.45
N ILE A 24 -2.00 6.26 7.37
CA ILE A 24 -2.66 4.94 7.43
C ILE A 24 -1.84 3.98 8.30
N GLU A 25 -0.55 3.83 8.02
CA GLU A 25 0.31 2.92 8.80
C GLU A 25 0.50 3.38 10.24
N SER A 26 0.67 4.69 10.48
CA SER A 26 0.78 5.22 11.85
C SER A 26 -0.50 4.96 12.64
N CYS A 27 -1.67 5.13 12.02
CA CYS A 27 -2.96 4.83 12.63
C CYS A 27 -3.06 3.34 13.00
N TRP A 28 -2.67 2.44 12.10
CA TRP A 28 -2.65 1.01 12.38
C TRP A 28 -1.70 0.66 13.53
N GLN A 29 -0.46 1.17 13.49
CA GLN A 29 0.55 0.88 14.52
C GLN A 29 0.17 1.39 15.90
N GLN A 30 -0.54 2.52 15.98
CA GLN A 30 -0.93 3.13 17.26
C GLN A 30 -2.18 2.48 17.86
N ASN A 31 -3.09 1.98 17.03
CA ASN A 31 -4.43 1.58 17.48
C ASN A 31 -4.68 0.08 17.42
N LEU A 32 -3.82 -0.70 16.77
CA LEU A 32 -4.04 -2.12 16.52
C LEU A 32 -2.82 -2.97 16.94
N ASP A 33 -3.09 -4.18 17.41
CA ASP A 33 -2.08 -5.21 17.61
C ASP A 33 -1.79 -5.91 16.27
N LEU A 34 -0.74 -5.47 15.59
CA LEU A 34 -0.41 -5.89 14.23
C LEU A 34 0.41 -7.17 14.22
N SER A 35 0.00 -8.11 13.37
CA SER A 35 0.84 -9.22 12.94
C SER A 35 1.04 -9.18 11.42
N PRO A 36 2.20 -9.63 10.90
CA PRO A 36 2.40 -9.70 9.46
C PRO A 36 1.36 -10.61 8.79
N PHE A 37 0.91 -10.22 7.60
CA PHE A 37 0.11 -11.08 6.74
C PHE A 37 0.98 -11.58 5.58
N SER A 38 1.22 -12.89 5.52
CA SER A 38 2.08 -13.50 4.51
C SER A 38 1.41 -13.44 3.14
N LEU A 39 2.01 -12.66 2.24
CA LEU A 39 1.66 -12.65 0.83
C LEU A 39 2.30 -13.86 0.11
N PRO A 40 1.70 -14.36 -0.98
CA PRO A 40 2.36 -15.26 -1.89
C PRO A 40 3.73 -14.72 -2.32
N LYS A 41 4.70 -15.61 -2.50
CA LYS A 41 6.08 -15.25 -2.84
C LYS A 41 6.10 -14.39 -4.11
N GLY A 42 6.81 -13.27 -4.04
CA GLY A 42 6.95 -12.32 -5.16
C GLY A 42 5.86 -11.26 -5.26
N LEU A 43 4.86 -11.25 -4.36
CA LEU A 43 3.81 -10.22 -4.38
C LEU A 43 4.05 -9.06 -3.40
N GLY A 44 5.03 -9.16 -2.49
CA GLY A 44 5.39 -8.04 -1.60
C GLY A 44 6.01 -6.87 -2.35
N TYR A 45 6.80 -7.15 -3.39
CA TYR A 45 7.38 -6.15 -4.27
C TYR A 45 7.39 -6.71 -5.71
N VAL A 46 6.73 -6.02 -6.62
CA VAL A 46 6.57 -6.42 -8.02
C VAL A 46 7.20 -5.36 -8.91
N GLU A 47 8.02 -5.78 -9.86
CA GLU A 47 8.47 -4.93 -10.96
C GLU A 47 8.02 -5.54 -12.29
N GLY A 48 7.60 -4.70 -13.22
CA GLY A 48 7.13 -5.10 -14.54
C GLY A 48 7.21 -3.96 -15.54
N ARG A 49 6.51 -4.12 -16.67
CA ARG A 49 6.34 -3.06 -17.66
C ARG A 49 4.88 -2.92 -18.06
N LEU A 50 4.43 -1.69 -18.23
CA LEU A 50 3.13 -1.35 -18.78
C LEU A 50 3.35 -0.29 -19.87
N GLU A 51 2.94 -0.59 -21.10
CA GLU A 51 3.11 0.31 -22.26
C GLU A 51 4.56 0.80 -22.47
N GLY A 52 5.54 -0.03 -22.08
CA GLY A 52 6.97 0.28 -22.14
C GLY A 52 7.54 0.96 -20.89
N ASP A 53 6.70 1.58 -20.07
CA ASP A 53 7.08 2.21 -18.80
C ASP A 53 7.30 1.17 -17.70
N LYS A 54 8.23 1.46 -16.78
CA LYS A 54 8.49 0.62 -15.60
C LYS A 54 7.27 0.67 -14.67
N LEU A 55 6.70 -0.49 -14.36
CA LEU A 55 5.71 -0.67 -13.30
C LEU A 55 6.43 -1.14 -12.03
N THR A 56 6.19 -0.48 -10.91
CA THR A 56 6.63 -0.91 -9.58
C THR A 56 5.40 -0.99 -8.68
N ILE A 57 5.25 -2.06 -7.90
CA ILE A 57 4.20 -2.24 -6.89
C ILE A 57 4.86 -2.67 -5.59
N GLU A 58 4.52 -2.01 -4.49
CA GLU A 58 4.95 -2.33 -3.12
C GLU A 58 3.72 -2.61 -2.27
N ASN A 59 3.68 -3.80 -1.67
CA ASN A 59 2.55 -4.28 -0.89
C ASN A 59 2.93 -4.46 0.58
N HIS A 60 2.22 -3.73 1.45
CA HIS A 60 2.26 -3.91 2.89
C HIS A 60 0.97 -4.58 3.34
N CYS A 61 1.09 -5.77 3.92
CA CYS A 61 -0.06 -6.50 4.43
C CYS A 61 0.13 -6.90 5.90
N TYR A 62 -0.88 -6.61 6.70
CA TYR A 62 -0.97 -6.98 8.11
C TYR A 62 -2.30 -7.66 8.40
N GLN A 63 -2.42 -8.22 9.60
CA GLN A 63 -3.68 -8.74 10.13
C GLN A 63 -3.73 -8.52 11.64
N THR A 64 -4.95 -8.56 12.18
CA THR A 64 -5.21 -8.43 13.61
C THR A 64 -6.26 -9.46 14.03
N ALA A 65 -6.65 -9.44 15.31
CA ALA A 65 -7.81 -10.19 15.77
C ALA A 65 -9.10 -9.77 15.05
N GLN A 66 -9.29 -8.47 14.76
CA GLN A 66 -10.51 -7.91 14.17
C GLN A 66 -10.49 -7.83 12.64
N PHE A 67 -9.30 -7.68 12.04
CA PHE A 67 -9.13 -7.55 10.60
C PHE A 67 -8.40 -8.76 10.02
N ARG A 68 -9.05 -9.47 9.09
CA ARG A 68 -8.44 -10.62 8.38
C ARG A 68 -7.31 -10.19 7.44
N LYS A 69 -7.37 -8.96 6.92
CA LYS A 69 -6.32 -8.37 6.07
C LYS A 69 -6.41 -6.84 6.13
N LEU A 70 -5.30 -6.20 6.49
CA LEU A 70 -5.03 -4.78 6.28
C LEU A 70 -4.07 -4.70 5.11
N HIS A 71 -4.46 -4.06 4.01
CA HIS A 71 -3.66 -4.01 2.79
C HIS A 71 -3.44 -2.55 2.42
N LEU A 72 -2.17 -2.16 2.32
CA LEU A 72 -1.73 -0.92 1.70
C LEU A 72 -0.84 -1.28 0.50
N GLU A 73 -1.26 -0.86 -0.68
CA GLU A 73 -0.54 -1.03 -1.94
C GLU A 73 -0.13 0.35 -2.47
N LEU A 74 1.13 0.46 -2.86
CA LEU A 74 1.67 1.62 -3.55
C LEU A 74 2.11 1.14 -4.94
N ALA A 75 1.66 1.81 -6.00
CA ALA A 75 2.09 1.50 -7.35
C ALA A 75 2.53 2.75 -8.12
N LYS A 76 3.50 2.56 -9.01
CA LYS A 76 4.05 3.61 -9.86
C LYS A 76 4.28 3.09 -11.27
N VAL A 77 3.83 3.82 -12.28
CA VAL A 77 4.11 3.55 -13.70
C VAL A 77 4.89 4.70 -14.30
N GLY A 78 6.17 4.47 -14.55
CA GLY A 78 7.10 5.46 -15.09
C GLY A 78 7.06 6.76 -14.26
N LYS A 79 6.87 7.89 -14.94
CA LYS A 79 6.61 9.21 -14.31
C LYS A 79 5.14 9.63 -14.44
N ASN A 80 4.31 8.76 -15.00
CA ASN A 80 2.99 9.11 -15.51
C ASN A 80 1.89 8.83 -14.50
N LEU A 81 2.05 7.82 -13.65
CA LEU A 81 1.01 7.34 -12.76
C LEU A 81 1.58 6.96 -11.39
N ASP A 82 0.96 7.48 -10.33
CA ASP A 82 1.14 7.09 -8.94
C ASP A 82 -0.21 6.63 -8.39
N ILE A 83 -0.22 5.52 -7.68
CA ILE A 83 -1.42 4.93 -7.08
C ILE A 83 -1.13 4.59 -5.61
N LEU A 84 -2.10 4.88 -4.75
CA LEU A 84 -2.25 4.28 -3.43
C LEU A 84 -3.59 3.57 -3.39
N HIS A 85 -3.59 2.31 -2.98
CA HIS A 85 -4.78 1.54 -2.72
C HIS A 85 -4.73 1.01 -1.30
N CYS A 86 -5.81 1.17 -0.54
CA CYS A 86 -5.90 0.63 0.81
C CYS A 86 -7.26 0.02 1.09
N VAL A 87 -7.27 -1.18 1.66
CA VAL A 87 -8.49 -1.84 2.14
C VAL A 87 -8.23 -2.51 3.48
N MET A 88 -9.18 -2.34 4.41
CA MET A 88 -9.24 -3.08 5.67
C MET A 88 -10.40 -4.06 5.61
N PHE A 89 -10.08 -5.34 5.53
CA PHE A 89 -11.04 -6.43 5.50
C PHE A 89 -11.30 -6.94 6.93
N PRO A 90 -12.49 -6.72 7.52
CA PRO A 90 -12.81 -7.24 8.85
C PRO A 90 -12.97 -8.76 8.82
N ARG A 91 -12.75 -9.42 9.95
CA ARG A 91 -13.21 -10.81 10.13
C ARG A 91 -14.72 -10.81 10.31
N ILE A 92 -15.38 -11.87 9.84
CA ILE A 92 -16.85 -11.94 9.77
C ILE A 92 -17.51 -11.97 11.15
N GLU A 93 -16.76 -12.33 12.18
CA GLU A 93 -17.20 -12.40 13.58
C GLU A 93 -17.38 -11.01 14.21
N TYR A 94 -16.84 -9.96 13.58
CA TYR A 94 -16.94 -8.58 14.04
C TYR A 94 -17.85 -7.78 13.09
N ALA A 95 -18.84 -7.08 13.65
CA ALA A 95 -19.74 -6.19 12.91
C ALA A 95 -19.06 -4.86 12.54
N LEU A 96 -17.92 -4.95 11.83
CA LEU A 96 -17.14 -3.81 11.37
C LEU A 96 -17.37 -3.56 9.88
N PRO A 97 -17.40 -2.31 9.42
CA PRO A 97 -17.45 -2.00 7.99
C PRO A 97 -16.11 -2.29 7.31
N MET A 98 -16.13 -2.39 5.98
CA MET A 98 -14.91 -2.31 5.19
C MET A 98 -14.49 -0.84 5.07
N PHE A 99 -13.25 -0.54 5.44
CA PHE A 99 -12.62 0.72 5.05
C PHE A 99 -11.91 0.50 3.71
N GLY A 100 -12.06 1.47 2.80
CA GLY A 100 -11.36 1.49 1.53
C GLY A 100 -11.06 2.91 1.10
N CYS A 101 -9.87 3.15 0.57
CA CYS A 101 -9.53 4.40 -0.10
C CYS A 101 -8.55 4.16 -1.24
N ASP A 102 -8.68 4.96 -2.28
CA ASP A 102 -7.81 4.97 -3.44
C ASP A 102 -7.36 6.41 -3.69
N LEU A 103 -6.10 6.58 -4.06
CA LEU A 103 -5.60 7.81 -4.68
C LEU A 103 -4.96 7.45 -6.01
N VAL A 104 -5.30 8.21 -7.05
CA VAL A 104 -4.70 8.11 -8.37
C VAL A 104 -4.20 9.48 -8.76
N GLY A 105 -2.91 9.57 -9.06
CA GLY A 105 -2.27 10.81 -9.50
C GLY A 105 -1.32 10.59 -10.66
N GLY A 106 -0.99 11.67 -11.35
CA GLY A 106 -0.06 11.66 -12.46
C GLY A 106 0.50 13.04 -12.72
N ARG A 107 1.78 13.13 -13.11
CA ARG A 107 2.44 14.38 -13.49
C ARG A 107 2.30 15.51 -12.45
N GLY A 108 2.31 15.16 -11.16
CA GLY A 108 2.21 16.11 -10.05
C GLY A 108 0.79 16.57 -9.69
N GLN A 109 -0.25 15.92 -10.22
CA GLN A 109 -1.65 16.19 -9.90
C GLN A 109 -2.33 14.93 -9.37
N ILE A 110 -3.31 15.09 -8.48
CA ILE A 110 -4.21 14.03 -8.05
C ILE A 110 -5.51 14.14 -8.85
N SER A 111 -5.94 13.04 -9.46
CA SER A 111 -7.14 12.97 -10.31
C SER A 111 -8.31 12.26 -9.65
N LEU A 112 -8.04 11.35 -8.72
CA LEU A 112 -9.02 10.60 -7.94
C LEU A 112 -8.50 10.40 -6.52
#